data_AF-A0A4Q7ZKS9-F1
#
_entry.id   AF-A0A4Q7ZKS9-F1
#
_cell.length_a   1.000
_cell.length_b   1.000
_cell.length_c   1.000
_cell.angle_alpha   90.00
_cell.angle_beta   90.00
_cell.angle_gamma   90.00
#
_symmetry.space_group_name_H-M   'P 1'
#
loop_
_entity.id
_entity.type
_entity.pdbx_description
1 polymer ?
#
loop_
_entity_poly.entity_id
_entity_poly.type
_entity_poly.pdbx_seq_one_letter_code
_entity_poly.pdbx_strand_id
1 'polypeptide(L)'
;MHALQTIDGAEVIAFHWHPGGKGDGDTVRTPHTHIGSTQLNPAGVISKKHHIPGRRMSVDEVLRYCISEIGVEPLRADWRPVLADSEDLFRMWATWGADRNAP
;
A
#
# COMPACT_ATOMS: atom_id res chain seq x y z
N MET A 1 1.06 -6.18 3.81
CA MET A 1 2.00 -5.29 3.11
C MET A 1 1.92 -5.58 1.64
N HIS A 2 1.98 -4.55 0.81
CA HIS A 2 2.00 -4.66 -0.65
C HIS A 2 3.12 -3.77 -1.18
N ALA A 3 3.79 -4.19 -2.24
CA ALA A 3 4.86 -3.41 -2.85
C ALA A 3 4.83 -3.57 -4.37
N LEU A 4 5.22 -2.50 -5.06
CA LEU A 4 5.58 -2.53 -6.47
C LEU A 4 7.10 -2.54 -6.56
N GLN A 5 7.61 -3.40 -7.42
CA GLN A 5 9.04 -3.58 -7.64
C GLN A 5 9.32 -3.52 -9.14
N THR A 6 10.51 -3.05 -9.48
CA THR A 6 11.07 -3.20 -10.82
C THR A 6 11.38 -4.67 -11.10
N ILE A 7 11.65 -5.01 -12.36
CA ILE A 7 11.94 -6.39 -12.78
C ILE A 7 13.18 -7.00 -12.11
N ASP A 8 14.15 -6.15 -11.75
CA ASP A 8 15.36 -6.52 -11.00
C ASP A 8 15.17 -6.51 -9.47
N GLY A 9 13.93 -6.32 -9.00
CA GLY A 9 13.55 -6.41 -7.60
C GLY A 9 13.78 -5.14 -6.78
N ALA A 10 14.16 -4.02 -7.42
CA ALA A 10 14.25 -2.75 -6.71
C ALA A 10 12.85 -2.23 -6.35
N GLU A 11 12.66 -1.82 -5.10
CA GLU A 11 11.39 -1.24 -4.66
C GLU A 11 11.10 0.08 -5.41
N VAL A 12 9.83 0.24 -5.79
CA VAL A 12 9.29 1.47 -6.39
C VAL A 12 8.48 2.22 -5.34
N ILE A 13 7.48 1.54 -4.77
CA ILE A 13 6.63 2.04 -3.68
C ILE A 13 6.14 0.85 -2.86
N ALA A 14 6.10 0.99 -1.53
CA ALA A 14 5.62 -0.05 -0.64
C ALA A 14 4.64 0.50 0.41
N PHE A 15 3.55 -0.23 0.61
CA PHE A 15 2.45 0.06 1.54
C PHE A 15 2.56 -0.89 2.73
N HIS A 16 3.13 -0.39 3.82
CA HIS A 16 3.49 -1.13 5.01
C HIS A 16 2.40 -1.04 6.07
N TRP A 17 2.23 -2.13 6.80
CA TRP A 17 1.42 -2.17 8.01
C TRP A 17 1.90 -3.31 8.91
N HIS A 18 2.51 -2.93 10.03
CA HIS A 18 3.12 -3.82 11.01
C HIS A 18 2.47 -3.63 12.39
N PRO A 19 1.25 -4.13 12.64
CA PRO A 19 0.53 -3.86 13.89
C PRO A 19 1.26 -4.37 15.13
N GLY A 20 2.08 -5.42 15.01
CA GLY A 20 2.92 -5.95 16.08
C GLY A 20 4.29 -5.26 16.24
N GLY A 21 4.64 -4.30 15.36
CA GLY A 21 5.90 -3.55 15.43
C GLY A 21 7.17 -4.41 15.28
N LYS A 22 7.12 -5.50 14.51
CA LYS A 22 8.27 -6.37 14.24
C LYS A 22 8.33 -6.75 12.75
N GLY A 23 8.85 -5.83 11.94
CA GLY A 23 9.38 -6.10 10.60
C GLY A 23 10.62 -5.24 10.39
N ASP A 24 11.73 -5.82 9.92
CA ASP A 24 12.95 -5.16 9.42
C ASP A 24 13.59 -4.02 10.26
N GLY A 25 13.38 -4.00 11.58
CA GLY A 25 13.89 -2.95 12.47
C GLY A 25 13.02 -1.69 12.52
N ASP A 26 11.83 -1.73 11.93
CA ASP A 26 10.83 -0.66 11.94
C ASP A 26 9.95 -0.74 13.21
N THR A 27 9.88 0.38 13.95
CA THR A 27 9.06 0.54 15.17
C THR A 27 7.71 1.18 14.90
N VAL A 28 7.46 1.64 13.66
CA VAL A 28 6.22 2.29 13.26
C VAL A 28 5.11 1.25 13.11
N ARG A 29 4.07 1.41 13.92
CA ARG A 29 2.90 0.49 13.96
C ARG A 29 1.71 0.98 13.15
N THR A 30 1.71 2.27 12.80
CA THR A 30 0.68 2.87 11.97
C THR A 30 0.94 2.53 10.50
N PRO A 31 -0.10 2.42 9.67
CA PRO A 31 0.10 2.24 8.24
C PRO A 31 0.92 3.39 7.64
N HIS A 32 1.86 3.06 6.77
CA HIS A 32 2.75 4.03 6.16
C HIS A 32 3.25 3.55 4.80
N THR A 33 3.82 4.47 4.04
CA THR A 33 4.34 4.23 2.69
C THR A 33 5.83 4.52 2.65
N HIS A 34 6.57 3.64 1.98
CA HIS A 34 7.95 3.89 1.57
C HIS A 34 8.00 4.19 0.07
N ILE A 35 8.86 5.14 -0.28
CA ILE A 35 9.22 5.40 -1.68
C ILE A 35 10.59 4.77 -1.92
N GLY A 36 10.67 3.88 -2.90
CA GLY A 36 11.89 3.18 -3.23
C GLY A 36 12.96 4.12 -3.79
N SER A 37 14.24 3.75 -3.60
CA SER A 37 15.37 4.59 -4.00
C SER A 37 15.38 4.98 -5.48
N THR A 38 14.78 4.16 -6.35
CA THR A 38 14.69 4.41 -7.80
C THR A 38 13.80 5.62 -8.14
N GLN A 39 12.91 6.02 -7.21
CA GLN A 39 11.95 7.11 -7.41
C GLN A 39 12.35 8.40 -6.68
N LEU A 40 13.44 8.38 -5.90
CA LEU A 40 13.84 9.50 -5.06
C LEU A 40 14.81 10.42 -5.78
N ASN A 41 14.61 11.73 -5.58
CA ASN A 41 15.60 12.72 -5.95
C ASN A 41 16.78 12.66 -4.95
N PRO A 42 18.05 12.50 -5.39
CA PRO A 42 19.21 12.51 -4.51
C PRO A 42 19.39 13.78 -3.67
N ALA A 43 18.86 14.91 -4.14
CA ALA A 43 18.85 16.19 -3.41
C ALA A 43 17.58 16.40 -2.56
N GLY A 44 16.67 15.43 -2.55
CA GLY A 44 15.42 15.48 -1.78
C GLY A 44 15.62 15.23 -0.29
N VAL A 45 14.69 15.73 0.51
CA VAL A 45 14.68 15.52 1.99
C VAL A 45 14.06 14.17 2.39
N ILE A 46 13.23 13.60 1.52
CA ILE A 46 12.62 12.28 1.73
C ILE A 46 13.60 11.21 1.29
N SER A 47 13.75 10.19 2.12
CA SER A 47 14.57 8.99 1.84
C SER A 47 13.72 7.73 1.95
N LYS A 48 14.21 6.61 1.41
CA LYS A 48 13.53 5.31 1.49
C LYS A 48 13.25 4.82 2.92
N LYS A 49 13.90 5.41 3.92
CA LYS A 49 13.70 5.09 5.34
C LYS A 49 12.56 5.88 5.99
N HIS A 50 11.97 6.85 5.29
CA HIS A 50 10.87 7.63 5.82
C HIS A 50 9.55 6.86 5.71
N HIS A 51 8.81 6.86 6.82
CA HIS A 51 7.47 6.28 6.93
C HIS A 51 6.45 7.37 6.61
N ILE A 52 6.08 7.50 5.35
CA ILE A 52 5.09 8.50 4.93
C ILE A 52 3.73 8.08 5.49
N PRO A 53 3.05 8.90 6.32
CA PRO A 53 1.77 8.51 6.91
C PRO A 53 0.75 8.11 5.86
N GLY A 54 0.00 7.05 6.13
CA GLY A 54 -1.07 6.59 5.25
C GLY A 54 -2.12 5.80 6.00
N ARG A 55 -2.91 5.03 5.25
CA ARG A 55 -3.86 4.05 5.78
C ARG A 55 -3.47 2.66 5.33
N ARG A 56 -4.06 1.64 5.95
CA ARG A 56 -3.88 0.28 5.46
C ARG A 56 -4.54 0.19 4.09
N MET A 57 -3.75 -0.19 3.10
CA MET A 57 -4.20 -0.40 1.73
C MET A 57 -4.54 -1.88 1.54
N SER A 58 -5.69 -2.17 0.91
CA SER A 58 -5.96 -3.52 0.42
C SER A 58 -5.13 -3.84 -0.82
N VAL A 59 -5.05 -5.12 -1.21
CA VAL A 59 -4.45 -5.49 -2.49
C VAL A 59 -5.25 -4.90 -3.66
N ASP A 60 -6.57 -4.84 -3.54
CA ASP A 60 -7.48 -4.33 -4.57
C ASP A 60 -7.25 -2.84 -4.84
N GLU A 61 -6.98 -2.05 -3.81
CA GLU A 61 -6.67 -0.63 -3.96
C GLU A 61 -5.32 -0.41 -4.63
N VAL A 62 -4.33 -1.25 -4.32
CA VAL A 62 -3.01 -1.22 -4.99
C VAL A 62 -3.16 -1.62 -6.46
N LEU A 63 -3.94 -2.65 -6.78
CA LEU A 63 -4.22 -3.06 -8.16
C LEU A 63 -4.99 -1.99 -8.93
N ARG A 64 -5.98 -1.35 -8.30
CA ARG A 64 -6.72 -0.23 -8.90
C ARG A 64 -5.80 0.95 -9.20
N TYR A 65 -4.86 1.27 -8.30
CA TYR A 65 -3.82 2.27 -8.53
C TYR A 65 -2.91 1.90 -9.70
N CYS A 66 -2.44 0.65 -9.78
CA CYS A 66 -1.66 0.16 -10.92
C CYS A 66 -2.39 0.36 -12.26
N ILE A 67 -3.67 0.00 -12.32
CA ILE A 67 -4.44 0.07 -13.56
C ILE A 67 -4.78 1.51 -13.92
N SER A 68 -5.27 2.30 -12.95
CA SER A 68 -5.87 3.62 -13.22
C SER A 68 -4.84 4.75 -13.32
N GLU A 69 -3.76 4.67 -12.54
CA GLU A 69 -2.79 5.76 -12.40
C GLU A 69 -1.43 5.44 -13.03
N ILE A 70 -0.98 4.18 -12.95
CA ILE A 70 0.29 3.75 -13.57
C ILE A 70 0.08 3.33 -15.04
N GLY A 71 -1.15 2.96 -15.43
CA GLY A 71 -1.47 2.52 -16.79
C GLY A 71 -1.14 1.05 -17.05
N VAL A 72 -1.17 0.21 -16.02
CA VAL A 72 -1.06 -1.25 -16.18
C VAL A 72 -2.31 -1.79 -16.88
N GLU A 73 -2.12 -2.54 -17.96
CA GLU A 73 -3.22 -3.15 -18.70
C GLU A 73 -3.84 -4.31 -17.90
N PRO A 74 -5.14 -4.25 -17.55
CA PRO A 74 -5.80 -5.33 -16.86
C PRO A 74 -6.04 -6.53 -17.78
N LEU A 75 -5.77 -7.74 -17.30
CA LEU A 75 -6.08 -8.97 -18.05
C LEU A 75 -7.58 -9.25 -18.16
N ARG A 76 -8.40 -8.65 -17.28
CA ARG A 76 -9.85 -8.83 -17.22
C ARG A 76 -10.55 -7.52 -17.55
N ALA A 77 -11.50 -7.55 -18.48
CA ALA A 77 -12.32 -6.38 -18.80
C ALA A 77 -13.24 -5.95 -17.65
N ASP A 78 -13.66 -6.89 -16.81
CA ASP A 78 -14.53 -6.67 -15.65
C ASP A 78 -13.76 -6.46 -14.34
N TRP A 79 -12.51 -5.99 -14.40
CA TRP A 79 -11.67 -5.82 -13.21
C TRP A 79 -12.31 -4.89 -12.15
N ARG A 80 -13.05 -3.86 -12.57
CA ARG A 80 -13.65 -2.87 -11.66
C ARG A 80 -14.58 -3.51 -10.62
N PRO A 81 -15.66 -4.22 -11.03
CA PRO A 81 -16.54 -4.89 -10.08
C PRO A 81 -15.82 -5.98 -9.27
N VAL A 82 -14.90 -6.74 -9.89
CA VAL A 82 -14.13 -7.77 -9.19
C VAL A 82 -13.31 -7.20 -8.03
N LEU A 83 -12.61 -6.09 -8.25
CA LEU A 83 -11.84 -5.42 -7.20
C LEU A 83 -12.76 -4.79 -6.15
N ALA A 84 -13.93 -4.26 -6.53
CA ALA A 84 -14.89 -3.68 -5.59
C ALA A 84 -15.46 -4.74 -4.64
N ASP A 85 -15.93 -5.87 -5.16
CA ASP A 85 -16.52 -6.95 -4.36
C ASP A 85 -15.50 -7.54 -3.37
N SER A 86 -14.25 -7.72 -3.81
CA SER A 86 -13.14 -8.18 -2.97
C SER A 86 -12.77 -7.15 -1.88
N GLU A 87 -12.73 -5.86 -2.23
CA GLU A 87 -12.43 -4.79 -1.29
C GLU A 87 -13.53 -4.64 -0.21
N ASP A 88 -14.79 -4.84 -0.54
CA ASP A 88 -15.89 -4.81 0.41
C ASP A 88 -15.74 -5.90 1.48
N LEU A 89 -15.28 -7.10 1.10
CA LEU A 89 -14.93 -8.16 2.05
C LEU A 89 -13.76 -7.74 2.94
N PHE A 90 -12.70 -7.14 2.38
CA PHE A 90 -11.58 -6.63 3.16
C PHE A 90 -12.00 -5.60 4.21
N ARG A 91 -12.92 -4.70 3.85
CA ARG A 91 -13.48 -3.67 4.73
C ARG A 91 -14.40 -4.26 5.79
N MET A 92 -15.27 -5.19 5.41
CA MET A 92 -16.21 -5.87 6.31
C MET A 92 -15.50 -6.63 7.43
N TRP A 93 -14.37 -7.26 7.10
CA TRP A 93 -13.56 -8.02 8.06
C TRP A 93 -12.43 -7.20 8.69
N ALA A 94 -12.48 -5.87 8.58
CA ALA A 94 -11.50 -5.00 9.20
C ALA A 94 -11.59 -5.06 10.73
N THR A 95 -10.63 -5.73 11.36
CA THR A 95 -10.47 -5.80 12.82
C THR A 95 -9.53 -4.73 13.38
N TRP A 96 -9.13 -3.78 12.53
CA TRP A 96 -8.15 -2.73 12.81
C TRP A 96 -8.76 -1.35 12.53
N GLY A 97 -8.35 -0.33 13.30
CA GLY A 97 -8.80 1.05 13.06
C GLY A 97 -10.19 1.41 13.61
N ALA A 98 -10.81 0.56 14.42
CA ALA A 98 -11.99 0.97 15.19
C ALA A 98 -11.55 1.84 16.38
N ASP A 99 -11.66 3.16 16.23
CA ASP A 99 -12.25 3.92 17.32
C ASP A 99 -13.64 3.33 17.54
N ARG A 100 -13.89 2.82 18.74
CA ARG A 100 -15.15 2.16 19.14
C ARG A 100 -16.36 3.10 19.19
N ASN A 101 -16.32 4.24 18.50
CA ASN A 101 -17.37 5.25 18.48
C ASN A 101 -17.68 5.65 17.03
N ALA A 102 -18.39 4.78 16.32
CA ALA A 102 -19.33 5.26 15.31
C ALA A 102 -20.61 5.71 16.07
N PRO A 103 -21.32 6.77 15.63
CA PRO A 103 -22.52 7.26 16.30
C PRO A 103 -23.62 6.20 16.39
#